data_AF-A0A8K0XW58-F1
#
_entry.id   AF-A0A8K0XW58-F1
#
_cell.length_a   1.000
_cell.length_b   1.000
_cell.length_c   1.000
_cell.angle_alpha   90.00
_cell.angle_beta   90.00
_cell.angle_gamma   90.00
#
_symmetry.space_group_name_H-M   'P 1'
#
loop_
_entity.id
_entity.type
_entity.pdbx_description
1 polymer ?
#
loop_
_entity_poly.entity_id
_entity_poly.type
_entity_poly.pdbx_seq_one_letter_code
_entity_poly.pdbx_strand_id
1 'polypeptide(L)'
;MTGSTTNTTITHNTENDGVLNPDHLKRLEELLGYATKEYARVLAFMVGLNLPTTGIHCGDDPAVITRFVLSVNAQFKAYMKRRKKAGKRIYPCKLFYAWVREFGDWNGNKHYHVMMLVNREVFRKTMLDFRSEGEKRGLLARIIYRAWFRALDLTLYIQTPFLS
;
A
#
# COMPACT_ATOMS: atom_id res chain seq x y z
N MET A 1 -30.59 5.29 0.13
CA MET A 1 -29.62 5.19 1.24
C MET A 1 -28.21 5.23 0.65
N THR A 2 -27.61 6.41 0.59
CA THR A 2 -26.29 6.67 0.02
C THR A 2 -25.25 6.60 1.15
N GLY A 3 -24.56 5.47 1.27
CA GLY A 3 -23.46 5.32 2.21
C GLY A 3 -22.24 6.11 1.74
N SER A 4 -21.90 7.17 2.48
CA SER A 4 -20.66 7.93 2.28
C SER A 4 -19.45 7.05 2.57
N THR A 5 -18.73 6.63 1.53
CA THR A 5 -17.48 5.90 1.61
C THR A 5 -16.32 6.88 1.79
N THR A 6 -16.16 7.42 3.00
CA THR A 6 -14.95 8.17 3.35
C THR A 6 -13.80 7.17 3.52
N ASN A 7 -12.91 7.11 2.53
CA ASN A 7 -11.60 6.49 2.70
C ASN A 7 -10.78 7.37 3.65
N THR A 8 -10.82 7.10 4.95
CA THR A 8 -9.96 7.78 5.93
C THR A 8 -8.51 7.52 5.54
N THR A 9 -7.90 8.57 5.01
CA THR A 9 -6.52 8.61 4.53
C THR A 9 -5.80 9.59 5.43
N ILE A 10 -4.72 9.15 6.06
CA ILE A 10 -3.88 10.01 6.89
C ILE A 10 -2.52 10.12 6.18
N THR A 11 -2.18 11.34 5.74
CA THR A 11 -0.95 11.69 5.02
C THR A 11 -0.01 12.47 5.93
N HIS A 12 1.25 12.03 6.07
CA HIS A 12 2.26 12.76 6.85
C HIS A 12 3.61 12.83 6.12
N ASN A 13 4.16 14.05 6.05
CA ASN A 13 5.55 14.30 5.72
C ASN A 13 6.30 14.50 7.04
N THR A 14 7.32 13.69 7.30
CA THR A 14 8.18 13.86 8.47
C THR A 14 9.57 14.25 7.96
N GLU A 15 9.97 15.48 8.25
CA GLU A 15 11.40 15.79 8.41
C GLU A 15 11.82 15.21 9.76
N ASN A 16 13.09 14.78 9.88
CA ASN A 16 13.64 13.93 10.94
C ASN A 16 13.52 14.47 12.38
N ASP A 17 12.31 14.50 12.93
CA ASP A 17 12.08 14.89 14.32
C ASP A 17 11.75 13.63 15.11
N GLY A 18 12.74 13.11 15.86
CA GLY A 18 12.62 11.94 16.74
C GLY A 18 11.63 12.09 17.92
N VAL A 19 10.73 13.07 17.87
CA VAL A 19 9.69 13.32 18.86
C VAL A 19 8.35 12.84 18.31
N LEU A 20 7.69 11.95 19.06
CA LEU A 20 6.38 11.42 18.71
C LEU A 20 5.36 12.58 18.67
N ASN A 21 4.91 12.97 17.48
CA ASN A 21 3.89 14.01 17.34
C ASN A 21 2.53 13.51 17.88
N PRO A 22 1.93 14.15 18.90
CA PRO A 22 0.66 13.74 19.49
C PRO A 22 -0.49 13.65 18.48
N ASP A 23 -0.52 14.53 17.47
CA ASP A 23 -1.54 14.50 16.42
C ASP A 23 -1.40 13.26 15.52
N HIS A 24 -0.16 12.81 15.29
CA HIS A 24 0.09 11.59 14.53
C HIS A 24 -0.40 10.37 15.31
N LEU A 25 -0.14 10.33 16.62
CA LEU A 25 -0.61 9.26 17.49
C LEU A 25 -2.14 9.22 17.52
N LYS A 26 -2.80 10.37 17.74
CA LYS A 26 -4.26 10.46 17.75
C LYS A 26 -4.88 9.98 16.44
N ARG A 27 -4.36 10.42 15.29
CA ARG A 27 -4.85 9.98 13.98
C ARG A 27 -4.64 8.47 13.76
N LEU A 28 -3.51 7.93 14.21
CA LEU A 28 -3.26 6.50 14.14
C LEU A 28 -4.23 5.72 15.04
N GLU A 29 -4.50 6.18 16.27
CA GLU A 29 -5.49 5.60 17.18
C GLU A 29 -6.90 5.62 16.56
N GLU A 30 -7.30 6.73 15.94
CA GLU A 30 -8.57 6.83 15.21
C GLU A 30 -8.63 5.81 14.05
N LEU A 31 -7.56 5.70 13.25
CA LEU A 31 -7.47 4.74 12.16
C LEU A 31 -7.60 3.29 12.65
N LEU A 32 -6.92 2.96 13.75
CA LEU A 32 -7.03 1.66 14.42
C LEU A 32 -8.46 1.42 14.87
N GLY A 33 -9.07 2.40 15.54
CA GLY A 33 -10.46 2.34 16.00
C GLY A 33 -11.46 2.10 14.87
N TYR A 34 -11.29 2.79 13.72
CA TYR A 34 -12.11 2.54 12.54
C TYR A 34 -11.93 1.13 12.00
N ALA A 35 -10.68 0.64 11.89
CA ALA A 35 -10.40 -0.69 11.36
C ALA A 35 -10.93 -1.81 12.27
N THR A 36 -10.80 -1.68 13.60
CA THR A 36 -11.30 -2.67 14.57
C THR A 36 -12.82 -2.63 14.73
N LYS A 37 -13.46 -1.48 14.48
CA LYS A 37 -14.92 -1.39 14.41
C LYS A 37 -15.49 -2.03 13.13
N GLU A 38 -14.77 -1.89 12.02
CA GLU A 38 -15.18 -2.43 10.71
C GLU A 38 -14.95 -3.95 10.62
N TYR A 39 -13.88 -4.48 11.21
CA TYR A 39 -13.48 -5.88 11.07
C TYR A 39 -13.37 -6.61 12.40
N ALA A 40 -14.00 -7.78 12.49
CA ALA A 40 -13.86 -8.69 13.62
C ALA A 40 -12.39 -9.11 13.86
N ARG A 41 -11.58 -9.20 12.79
CA ARG A 41 -10.15 -9.45 12.86
C ARG A 41 -9.41 -8.61 11.84
N VAL A 42 -8.47 -7.81 12.32
CA VAL A 42 -7.61 -6.96 11.50
C VAL A 42 -6.26 -7.64 11.26
N LEU A 43 -5.77 -7.58 10.03
CA LEU A 43 -4.36 -7.84 9.71
C LEU A 43 -3.68 -6.49 9.46
N ALA A 44 -2.76 -6.10 10.34
CA ALA A 44 -1.90 -4.94 10.18
C ALA A 44 -0.50 -5.36 9.71
N PHE A 45 0.07 -4.63 8.77
CA PHE A 45 1.45 -4.83 8.29
C PHE A 45 2.03 -3.54 7.72
N MET A 46 3.35 -3.42 7.75
CA MET A 46 4.07 -2.28 7.19
C MET A 46 4.75 -2.67 5.86
N VAL A 47 4.81 -1.71 4.94
CA VAL A 47 5.50 -1.83 3.65
C VAL A 47 6.46 -0.65 3.50
N GLY A 48 7.75 -0.94 3.29
CA GLY A 48 8.74 0.04 2.87
C GLY A 48 8.74 0.17 1.33
N LEU A 49 8.64 1.41 0.83
CA LEU A 49 8.61 1.72 -0.59
C LEU A 49 9.75 2.69 -0.92
N ASN A 50 10.81 2.17 -1.54
CA ASN A 50 11.95 2.98 -1.96
C ASN A 50 11.67 3.59 -3.33
N LEU A 51 11.82 4.92 -3.46
CA LEU A 51 11.85 5.54 -4.77
C LEU A 51 13.13 5.12 -5.52
N PRO A 52 13.04 4.95 -6.84
CA PRO A 52 14.22 4.69 -7.66
C PRO A 52 15.15 5.91 -7.63
N THR A 53 16.45 5.63 -7.57
CA THR A 53 17.51 6.65 -7.53
C THR A 53 17.85 7.20 -8.92
N THR A 54 17.34 6.57 -9.97
CA THR A 54 17.54 6.93 -11.38
C THR A 54 16.23 6.76 -12.15
N GLY A 55 16.04 7.50 -13.25
CA GLY A 55 14.85 7.43 -14.10
C GLY A 55 13.80 8.53 -13.85
N ILE A 56 12.60 8.35 -14.43
CA ILE A 56 11.54 9.37 -14.57
C ILE A 56 11.06 9.96 -13.22
N HIS A 57 11.17 9.20 -12.13
CA HIS A 57 10.73 9.60 -10.80
C HIS A 57 11.88 9.77 -9.80
N CYS A 58 13.05 10.18 -10.29
CA CYS A 58 14.23 10.47 -9.45
C CYS A 58 13.86 11.53 -8.39
N GLY A 59 13.54 11.05 -7.19
CA GLY A 59 13.56 11.85 -5.97
C GLY A 59 12.38 12.78 -5.70
N ASP A 60 11.40 13.03 -6.58
CA ASP A 60 10.26 13.89 -6.19
C ASP A 60 8.96 13.71 -6.98
N ASP A 61 8.28 12.58 -6.79
CA ASP A 61 6.89 12.45 -7.20
C ASP A 61 5.96 12.47 -5.97
N PRO A 62 5.35 13.62 -5.63
CA PRO A 62 4.45 13.71 -4.47
C PRO A 62 3.14 12.92 -4.66
N ALA A 63 2.78 12.57 -5.91
CA ALA A 63 1.56 11.83 -6.21
C ALA A 63 1.76 10.31 -6.22
N VAL A 64 3.00 9.82 -6.15
CA VAL A 64 3.34 8.39 -6.23
C VAL A 64 2.64 7.56 -5.17
N ILE A 65 2.54 8.07 -3.93
CA ILE A 65 1.89 7.35 -2.84
C ILE A 65 0.38 7.24 -3.06
N THR A 66 -0.23 8.29 -3.61
CA THR A 66 -1.64 8.29 -4.01
C THR A 66 -1.89 7.26 -5.12
N ARG A 67 -1.04 7.23 -6.17
CA ARG A 67 -1.15 6.23 -7.24
C ARG A 67 -0.98 4.80 -6.72
N PHE A 68 -0.04 4.60 -5.81
CA PHE A 68 0.17 3.31 -5.14
C PHE A 68 -1.09 2.84 -4.42
N VAL A 69 -1.67 3.66 -3.56
CA VAL A 69 -2.86 3.28 -2.78
C VAL A 69 -4.08 3.06 -3.67
N LEU A 70 -4.28 3.90 -4.69
CA LEU A 70 -5.32 3.69 -5.71
C LEU A 70 -5.14 2.35 -6.43
N SER A 71 -3.91 2.00 -6.79
CA SER A 71 -3.58 0.73 -7.44
C SER A 71 -3.80 -0.48 -6.53
N VAL A 72 -3.45 -0.40 -5.23
CA VAL A 72 -3.77 -1.46 -4.25
C VAL A 72 -5.29 -1.65 -4.15
N ASN A 73 -6.05 -0.57 -3.97
CA ASN A 73 -7.50 -0.60 -3.87
C ASN A 73 -8.16 -1.19 -5.13
N ALA A 74 -7.70 -0.81 -6.32
CA ALA A 74 -8.19 -1.37 -7.59
C ALA A 74 -7.93 -2.88 -7.66
N GLN A 75 -6.75 -3.33 -7.26
CA GLN A 75 -6.40 -4.75 -7.24
C GLN A 75 -7.19 -5.55 -6.20
N PHE A 76 -7.48 -4.98 -5.02
CA PHE A 76 -8.38 -5.59 -4.02
C PHE A 76 -9.79 -5.78 -4.60
N LYS A 77 -10.37 -4.73 -5.19
CA LYS A 77 -11.69 -4.80 -5.84
C LYS A 77 -11.71 -5.87 -6.93
N ALA A 78 -10.69 -5.91 -7.78
CA ALA A 78 -10.58 -6.92 -8.83
C ALA A 78 -10.46 -8.35 -8.28
N TYR A 79 -9.68 -8.55 -7.21
CA TYR A 79 -9.56 -9.84 -6.53
C TYR A 79 -10.92 -10.30 -5.95
N MET A 80 -11.63 -9.41 -5.26
CA MET A 80 -12.95 -9.71 -4.70
C MET A 80 -13.98 -10.04 -5.78
N LYS A 81 -13.98 -9.30 -6.90
CA LYS A 81 -14.84 -9.59 -8.07
C LYS A 81 -14.56 -10.99 -8.64
N ARG A 82 -13.29 -11.37 -8.79
CA ARG A 82 -12.90 -12.72 -9.27
C ARG A 82 -13.36 -13.81 -8.31
N ARG A 83 -13.19 -13.61 -7.00
CA ARG A 83 -13.69 -14.57 -5.99
C ARG A 83 -15.20 -14.75 -6.05
N LYS A 84 -15.95 -13.66 -6.14
CA LYS A 84 -17.41 -13.69 -6.29
C LYS A 84 -17.83 -14.46 -7.54
N LYS A 85 -17.19 -14.19 -8.69
CA LYS A 85 -17.47 -14.91 -9.95
C LYS A 85 -17.18 -16.42 -9.83
N ALA A 86 -16.19 -16.80 -9.05
CA ALA A 86 -15.84 -18.21 -8.79
C ALA A 86 -16.72 -18.88 -7.72
N GLY A 87 -17.83 -18.27 -7.29
CA GLY A 87 -18.72 -18.81 -6.25
C GLY A 87 -18.10 -18.88 -4.86
N LYS A 88 -16.93 -18.24 -4.64
CA LYS A 88 -16.24 -18.27 -3.33
C LYS A 88 -16.88 -17.26 -2.39
N ARG A 89 -16.99 -17.63 -1.10
CA ARG A 89 -17.38 -16.69 -0.04
C ARG A 89 -16.51 -15.43 -0.08
N ILE A 90 -17.16 -14.27 0.04
CA ILE A 90 -16.54 -12.94 0.06
C ILE A 90 -16.84 -12.25 1.38
N TYR A 91 -15.91 -11.43 1.84
CA TYR A 91 -16.09 -10.52 2.97
C TYR A 91 -15.73 -9.10 2.52
N PRO A 92 -16.40 -8.05 3.03
CA PRO A 92 -15.97 -6.67 2.81
C PRO A 92 -14.51 -6.47 3.21
N CYS A 93 -13.75 -5.76 2.39
CA CYS A 93 -12.34 -5.47 2.67
C CYS A 93 -11.94 -4.13 2.02
N LYS A 94 -12.23 -3.05 2.74
CA LYS A 94 -11.65 -1.72 2.57
C LYS A 94 -10.21 -1.69 3.10
N LEU A 95 -9.33 -1.00 2.39
CA LEU A 95 -7.99 -0.73 2.88
C LEU A 95 -8.02 0.49 3.80
N PHE A 96 -7.59 0.33 5.04
CA PHE A 96 -7.20 1.44 5.91
C PHE A 96 -5.68 1.56 5.88
N TYR A 97 -5.16 2.78 5.86
CA TYR A 97 -3.73 2.99 5.74
C TYR A 97 -3.29 4.34 6.31
N ALA A 98 -2.04 4.37 6.73
CA ALA A 98 -1.29 5.57 7.06
C ALA A 98 0.07 5.47 6.38
N TRP A 99 0.67 6.61 6.03
CA TRP A 99 2.03 6.62 5.51
C TRP A 99 2.82 7.80 6.04
N VAL A 100 4.14 7.59 6.13
CA VAL A 100 5.13 8.63 6.34
C VAL A 100 6.13 8.61 5.20
N ARG A 101 6.69 9.78 4.89
CA ARG A 101 7.78 9.96 3.93
C ARG A 101 9.01 10.38 4.71
N GLU A 102 10.09 9.65 4.53
CA GLU A 102 11.39 9.89 5.17
C GLU A 102 12.44 10.17 4.09
N PHE A 103 13.50 10.88 4.49
CA PHE A 103 14.68 11.15 3.68
C PHE A 103 15.82 10.29 4.20
N GLY A 104 16.34 9.38 3.37
CA GLY A 104 17.46 8.53 3.79
C GLY A 104 18.74 9.34 4.06
N ASP A 105 19.36 9.09 5.22
CA ASP A 105 20.47 9.88 5.77
C ASP A 105 21.69 10.00 4.85
N TRP A 106 21.97 9.00 4.00
CA TRP A 106 23.21 8.91 3.21
C TRP A 106 23.09 9.44 1.78
N ASN A 107 21.90 9.32 1.14
CA ASN A 107 21.72 9.64 -0.29
C ASN A 107 20.57 10.63 -0.57
N GLY A 108 19.84 11.09 0.45
CA GLY A 108 18.65 11.93 0.25
C GLY A 108 17.50 11.22 -0.49
N ASN A 109 17.60 9.89 -0.67
CA ASN A 109 16.57 9.11 -1.32
C ASN A 109 15.32 9.07 -0.46
N LYS A 110 14.20 9.46 -1.05
CA LYS A 110 12.89 9.43 -0.40
C LYS A 110 12.36 8.00 -0.37
N HIS A 111 11.93 7.55 0.78
CA HIS A 111 11.18 6.30 0.93
C HIS A 111 9.91 6.53 1.73
N TYR A 112 8.91 5.69 1.47
CA TYR A 112 7.64 5.73 2.19
C TYR A 112 7.51 4.50 3.09
N HIS A 113 7.17 4.72 4.35
CA HIS A 113 6.68 3.65 5.24
C HIS A 113 5.16 3.71 5.26
N VAL A 114 4.53 2.66 4.77
CA VAL A 114 3.07 2.56 4.67
C VAL A 114 2.58 1.49 5.62
N MET A 115 1.80 1.87 6.63
CA MET A 115 1.03 0.93 7.44
C MET A 115 -0.29 0.64 6.73
N MET A 116 -0.61 -0.64 6.59
CA MET A 116 -1.85 -1.11 5.97
C MET A 116 -2.63 -1.99 6.94
N LEU A 117 -3.93 -1.76 7.03
CA LEU A 117 -4.87 -2.56 7.81
C LEU A 117 -5.97 -3.09 6.89
N VAL A 118 -6.12 -4.41 6.91
CA VAL A 118 -7.05 -5.14 6.05
C VAL A 118 -7.85 -6.16 6.83
N ASN A 119 -8.98 -6.58 6.28
CA ASN A 119 -9.79 -7.64 6.87
C ASN A 119 -9.04 -8.99 6.84
N ARG A 120 -8.75 -9.58 8.01
CA ARG A 120 -8.04 -10.86 8.12
C ARG A 120 -8.86 -12.04 7.55
N GLU A 121 -10.18 -11.90 7.45
CA GLU A 121 -11.04 -12.89 6.77
C GLU A 121 -10.80 -12.95 5.26
N VAL A 122 -10.27 -11.88 4.67
CA VAL A 122 -9.93 -11.81 3.24
C VAL A 122 -8.46 -12.14 3.01
N PHE A 123 -7.56 -11.50 3.77
CA PHE A 123 -6.11 -11.66 3.62
C PHE A 123 -5.47 -12.22 4.89
N ARG A 124 -4.65 -13.26 4.74
CA ARG A 124 -3.92 -13.88 5.85
C ARG A 124 -2.45 -13.47 5.82
N LYS A 125 -1.78 -13.49 6.97
CA LYS A 125 -0.34 -13.19 7.10
C LYS A 125 0.51 -14.05 6.15
N THR A 126 0.15 -15.31 5.94
CA THR A 126 0.83 -16.21 4.99
C THR A 126 0.78 -15.74 3.52
N MET A 127 -0.07 -14.76 3.20
CA MET A 127 -0.13 -14.13 1.87
C MET A 127 0.84 -12.95 1.72
N LEU A 128 1.52 -12.54 2.80
CA LEU A 128 2.58 -11.52 2.83
C LEU A 128 3.97 -12.16 2.70
N ASP A 129 4.10 -13.11 1.79
CA ASP A 129 5.41 -13.69 1.50
C ASP A 129 6.09 -12.95 0.34
N PHE A 130 7.13 -12.18 0.69
CA PHE A 130 7.97 -11.42 -0.23
C PHE A 130 9.23 -12.17 -0.66
N ARG A 131 9.52 -13.36 -0.11
CA ARG A 131 10.69 -14.15 -0.49
C ARG A 131 10.63 -14.44 -2.00
N SER A 132 11.74 -14.20 -2.68
CA SER A 132 11.88 -14.55 -4.09
C SER A 132 13.23 -15.17 -4.37
N GLU A 133 13.26 -16.49 -4.34
CA GLU A 133 13.97 -17.34 -5.30
C GLU A 133 13.23 -18.68 -5.36
N GLY A 134 12.84 -19.14 -6.56
CA GLY A 134 12.14 -20.41 -6.77
C GLY A 134 10.63 -20.46 -6.47
N GLU A 135 10.10 -19.67 -5.52
CA GLU A 135 8.68 -19.73 -5.10
C GLU A 135 7.79 -18.57 -5.59
N LYS A 136 6.48 -18.84 -5.71
CA LYS A 136 5.47 -17.82 -6.08
C LYS A 136 5.20 -16.91 -4.88
N ARG A 137 5.50 -15.61 -5.03
CA ARG A 137 5.12 -14.56 -4.05
C ARG A 137 3.68 -14.73 -3.56
N GLY A 138 3.47 -14.54 -2.26
CA GLY A 138 2.15 -14.54 -1.65
C GLY A 138 1.20 -13.56 -2.35
N LEU A 139 -0.10 -13.88 -2.38
CA LEU A 139 -1.10 -13.09 -3.11
C LEU A 139 -1.05 -11.59 -2.74
N LEU A 140 -0.96 -11.27 -1.45
CA LEU A 140 -0.97 -9.91 -0.97
C LEU A 140 0.36 -9.20 -1.28
N ALA A 141 1.49 -9.88 -1.08
CA ALA A 141 2.80 -9.41 -1.51
C ALA A 141 2.85 -9.09 -3.02
N ARG A 142 2.24 -9.94 -3.85
CA ARG A 142 2.14 -9.71 -5.30
C ARG A 142 1.28 -8.49 -5.65
N ILE A 143 0.19 -8.25 -4.92
CA ILE A 143 -0.65 -7.05 -5.13
C ILE A 143 0.16 -5.79 -4.80
N ILE A 144 0.86 -5.79 -3.66
CA ILE A 144 1.71 -4.68 -3.20
C ILE A 144 2.81 -4.40 -4.23
N TYR A 145 3.56 -5.43 -4.63
CA TYR A 145 4.62 -5.33 -5.63
C TYR A 145 4.11 -4.75 -6.97
N ARG A 146 3.00 -5.28 -7.49
CA ARG A 146 2.38 -4.76 -8.72
C ARG A 146 1.86 -3.34 -8.57
N ALA A 147 1.34 -3.00 -7.40
CA ALA A 147 0.84 -1.65 -7.15
C ALA A 147 1.98 -0.64 -7.13
N TRP A 148 3.11 -1.00 -6.51
CA TRP A 148 4.29 -0.17 -6.49
C TRP A 148 4.89 0.04 -7.88
N PHE A 149 5.04 -1.04 -8.64
CA PHE A 149 5.55 -0.95 -10.01
C PHE A 149 4.67 -0.05 -10.90
N ARG A 150 3.35 -0.14 -10.76
CA ARG A 150 2.40 0.74 -11.46
C ARG A 150 2.46 2.18 -10.96
N ALA A 151 2.70 2.40 -9.68
CA ALA A 151 2.80 3.73 -9.11
C ALA A 151 4.02 4.46 -9.66
N LEU A 152 5.14 3.76 -9.83
CA LEU A 152 6.38 4.29 -10.40
C LEU A 152 6.34 4.47 -11.93
N ASP A 153 5.19 4.28 -12.57
CA ASP A 153 5.01 4.31 -14.03
C ASP A 153 6.05 3.50 -14.83
N LEU A 154 6.65 2.48 -14.21
CA LEU A 154 7.60 1.58 -14.84
C LEU A 154 6.92 0.64 -15.86
N THR A 155 5.64 0.87 -16.14
CA THR A 155 4.81 0.06 -17.04
C THR A 155 5.19 0.28 -18.51
N LEU A 156 5.82 1.41 -18.86
CA LEU A 156 6.20 1.73 -20.26
C LEU A 156 7.61 1.28 -20.67
N TYR A 157 8.47 0.86 -19.75
CA TYR A 157 9.87 0.52 -20.08
C TYR A 157 10.12 -0.93 -20.51
N ILE A 158 9.10 -1.80 -20.46
CA ILE A 158 9.23 -3.22 -20.85
C ILE A 158 8.70 -3.46 -22.29
N GLN A 159 8.27 -2.43 -23.02
CA GLN A 159 7.70 -2.56 -24.36
C GLN A 159 8.46 -1.86 -25.49
N THR A 160 9.58 -1.19 -25.21
CA THR A 160 10.50 -0.75 -26.27
C THR A 160 11.60 -1.80 -26.43
N PRO A 161 11.53 -2.71 -27.43
CA PRO A 161 12.74 -3.35 -27.89
C PRO A 161 13.65 -2.24 -28.41
N PHE A 162 14.90 -2.23 -27.94
CA PHE A 162 15.96 -1.46 -28.56
C PHE A 162 15.97 -1.79 -30.06
N LEU A 163 15.60 -0.81 -30.89
CA LEU A 163 15.95 -0.81 -32.30
C LEU A 163 17.13 0.16 -32.43
N SER A 164 18.32 -0.43 -32.52
CA SER A 164 19.47 0.12 -33.25
C SER A 164 19.57 -0.62 -34.57
#